data_AF-A0A358JWY7-F1
#
_entry.id   AF-A0A358JWY7-F1
#
_cell.length_a   1.000
_cell.length_b   1.000
_cell.length_c   1.000
_cell.angle_alpha   90.00
_cell.angle_beta   90.00
_cell.angle_gamma   90.00
#
_symmetry.space_group_name_H-M   'P 1'
#
loop_
_entity.id
_entity.type
_entity.pdbx_description
1 polymer ?
#
loop_
_entity_poly.entity_id
_entity_poly.type
_entity_poly.pdbx_seq_one_letter_code
_entity_poly.pdbx_strand_id
1 'polypeptide(L)' 'MDKEQILNEIIQKLNVVNKGVFKAEDYSDEKISELNDIKELLDSRKQISASEQSAIIEELSKMRK' A
#
# COMPACT_ATOMS: atom_id res chain seq x y z
N MET A 1 -6.40 9.59 9.12
CA MET A 1 -5.47 9.90 8.02
C MET A 1 -6.27 9.99 6.75
N ASP A 2 -5.87 10.85 5.82
CA ASP A 2 -6.45 10.82 4.47
C ASP A 2 -5.87 9.64 3.65
N LYS A 3 -6.51 9.32 2.52
CA LYS A 3 -6.13 8.20 1.64
C LYS A 3 -4.70 8.33 1.11
N GLU A 4 -4.27 9.55 0.83
CA GLU A 4 -2.93 9.82 0.31
C GLU A 4 -1.85 9.52 1.36
N GLN A 5 -2.07 9.92 2.60
CA GLN A 5 -1.21 9.60 3.73
C GLN A 5 -1.09 8.08 3.94
N ILE A 6 -2.22 7.35 3.92
CA ILE A 6 -2.23 5.89 4.09
C ILE A 6 -1.42 5.22 2.99
N LEU A 7 -1.71 5.57 1.73
CA LEU A 7 -1.02 4.99 0.58
C LEU A 7 0.49 5.30 0.62
N ASN A 8 0.88 6.52 0.96
CA ASN A 8 2.28 6.92 1.07
C ASN A 8 3.03 6.12 2.14
N GLU A 9 2.43 5.86 3.30
CA GLU A 9 3.04 5.04 4.36
C GLU A 9 3.23 3.58 3.93
N ILE A 10 2.26 3.01 3.21
CA ILE A 10 2.36 1.66 2.64
C ILE A 10 3.53 1.58 1.65
N ILE A 11 3.59 2.51 0.68
CA ILE A 11 4.64 2.56 -0.35
C ILE A 11 6.04 2.72 0.29
N GLN A 12 6.14 3.53 1.34
CA GLN A 12 7.38 3.71 2.09
C GLN A 12 7.82 2.42 2.78
N LYS A 13 6.92 1.72 3.48
CA LYS A 13 7.22 0.46 4.17
C LYS A 13 7.59 -0.67 3.22
N LEU A 14 7.01 -0.68 2.02
CA LEU A 14 7.32 -1.65 0.97
C LEU A 14 8.61 -1.33 0.20
N ASN A 15 9.27 -0.19 0.49
CA ASN A 15 10.47 0.26 -0.22
C ASN A 15 10.30 0.30 -1.75
N VAL A 16 9.12 0.72 -2.23
CA VAL A 16 8.84 0.83 -3.66
C VAL A 16 9.75 1.88 -4.29
N VAL A 17 10.56 1.47 -5.26
CA VAL A 17 11.50 2.37 -5.97
C VAL A 17 10.74 3.34 -6.86
N ASN A 18 9.78 2.85 -7.65
CA ASN A 18 8.98 3.68 -8.55
C ASN A 18 7.69 4.17 -7.88
N LYS A 19 7.80 5.05 -6.89
CA LYS A 19 6.65 5.55 -6.10
C LYS A 19 5.55 6.19 -6.96
N GLY A 20 5.91 6.78 -8.10
CA GLY A 20 4.97 7.44 -9.01
C GLY A 20 3.95 6.51 -9.67
N VAL A 21 4.14 5.17 -9.57
CA VAL A 21 3.18 4.17 -10.06
C VAL A 21 1.91 4.11 -9.19
N PHE A 22 1.99 4.57 -7.95
CA PHE A 22 0.91 4.54 -6.99
C PHE A 22 0.50 5.96 -6.63
N LYS A 23 -0.67 6.38 -7.12
CA LYS A 23 -1.23 7.70 -6.82
C LYS A 23 -2.57 7.54 -6.13
N ALA A 24 -2.86 8.36 -5.13
CA ALA A 24 -4.11 8.27 -4.38
C ALA A 24 -5.37 8.44 -5.26
N GLU A 25 -5.27 9.19 -6.37
CA GLU A 25 -6.33 9.36 -7.36
C GLU A 25 -6.76 8.05 -8.05
N ASP A 26 -5.84 7.08 -8.16
CA ASP A 26 -6.09 5.76 -8.76
C ASP A 26 -6.93 4.84 -7.86
N TYR A 27 -7.19 5.24 -6.61
CA TYR A 27 -7.91 4.44 -5.61
C TYR A 27 -9.23 5.09 -5.23
N SER A 28 -10.31 4.31 -5.10
CA SER A 28 -11.61 4.87 -4.66
C SER A 28 -11.59 5.09 -3.17
N ASP A 29 -12.47 5.97 -2.68
CA ASP A 29 -12.60 6.19 -1.24
C ASP A 29 -13.12 4.91 -0.54
N GLU A 30 -13.82 4.05 -1.28
CA GLU A 30 -14.20 2.70 -0.83
C GLU A 30 -12.99 1.81 -0.50
N LYS A 31 -11.82 2.07 -1.11
CA LYS A 31 -10.58 1.33 -0.83
C LYS A 31 -9.86 1.79 0.44
N ILE A 32 -10.32 2.84 1.11
CA ILE A 32 -9.66 3.35 2.33
C ILE A 32 -9.60 2.27 3.42
N SER A 33 -10.65 1.47 3.60
CA SER A 33 -10.64 0.38 4.60
C SER A 33 -9.55 -0.65 4.27
N GLU A 34 -9.54 -1.15 3.04
CA GLU A 34 -8.61 -2.18 2.57
C GLU A 34 -7.15 -1.68 2.58
N LEU A 35 -6.91 -0.40 2.26
CA LEU A 35 -5.60 0.23 2.41
C LEU A 35 -5.15 0.29 3.87
N ASN A 36 -6.05 0.60 4.81
CA ASN A 36 -5.71 0.57 6.23
C ASN A 36 -5.40 -0.86 6.71
N ASP A 37 -6.13 -1.87 6.23
CA ASP A 37 -5.84 -3.28 6.58
C ASP A 37 -4.42 -3.69 6.14
N ILE A 38 -4.00 -3.29 4.93
CA ILE A 38 -2.63 -3.49 4.45
C ILE A 38 -1.62 -2.73 5.31
N LYS A 39 -1.92 -1.47 5.67
CA LYS A 39 -1.06 -0.66 6.52
C LYS A 39 -0.86 -1.31 7.89
N GLU A 40 -1.93 -1.77 8.54
CA GLU A 40 -1.89 -2.44 9.83
C GLU A 40 -1.09 -3.75 9.77
N LEU A 41 -1.25 -4.52 8.68
CA LEU A 41 -0.43 -5.70 8.43
C LEU A 41 1.06 -5.32 8.39
N LEU A 42 1.43 -4.28 7.66
CA LEU A 42 2.82 -3.81 7.56
C LEU A 42 3.35 -3.20 8.87
N ASP A 43 2.50 -2.59 9.69
CA ASP A 43 2.84 -2.08 11.02
C ASP A 43 3.09 -3.22 12.03
N SER A 44 2.33 -4.32 11.92
CA SER A 44 2.45 -5.48 12.81
C SER A 44 3.73 -6.29 12.60
N ARG A 45 4.41 -6.10 11.46
CA ARG A 45 5.57 -6.90 11.05
C ARG A 45 6.87 -6.15 11.33
N LYS A 46 7.80 -6.81 12.03
CA LYS A 46 9.16 -6.29 12.26
C LYS A 46 9.98 -6.24 10.96
N GLN A 47 9.76 -7.19 10.06
CA GLN A 47 10.38 -7.26 8.74
C GLN A 47 9.38 -7.85 7.74
N ILE A 48 9.47 -7.42 6.49
CA ILE A 48 8.73 -8.01 5.36
C ILE A 48 9.77 -8.62 4.42
N SER A 49 9.56 -9.88 4.03
CA SER A 49 10.41 -10.53 3.03
C SER A 49 10.18 -9.95 1.62
N ALA A 50 11.13 -10.14 0.72
CA ALA A 50 10.98 -9.69 -0.67
C ALA A 50 9.76 -10.31 -1.38
N SER A 51 9.44 -11.57 -1.07
CA SER A 51 8.24 -12.25 -1.60
C SER A 51 6.95 -11.63 -1.07
N GLU A 52 6.89 -11.33 0.23
CA GLU A 52 5.71 -10.65 0.82
C GLU A 52 5.56 -9.23 0.27
N GLN A 53 6.67 -8.48 0.13
CA GLN A 53 6.65 -7.16 -0.51
C GLN A 53 6.05 -7.26 -1.92
N SER A 54 6.53 -8.22 -2.72
CA SER A 54 6.05 -8.41 -4.09
C SER A 54 4.56 -8.75 -4.15
N ALA A 55 4.08 -9.64 -3.26
CA ALA A 55 2.67 -10.01 -3.18
C ALA A 55 1.78 -8.81 -2.78
N ILE A 56 2.22 -8.00 -1.83
CA ILE A 56 1.46 -6.81 -1.38
C ILE A 56 1.44 -5.74 -2.48
N ILE A 57 2.56 -5.53 -3.19
CA ILE A 57 2.63 -4.62 -4.35
C ILE A 57 1.69 -5.07 -5.46
N GLU A 58 1.59 -6.37 -5.72
CA GLU A 58 0.67 -6.94 -6.69
C GLU A 58 -0.79 -6.68 -6.29
N GLU A 59 -1.13 -6.89 -5.01
CA GLU A 59 -2.48 -6.64 -4.50
C GLU A 59 -2.86 -5.16 -4.59
N LEU A 60 -1.96 -4.26 -4.16
CA LEU A 60 -2.14 -2.81 -4.30
C LEU A 60 -2.35 -2.39 -5.76
N SER A 61 -1.73 -3.09 -6.71
CA SER A 61 -1.91 -2.81 -8.14
C SER A 61 -3.28 -3.23 -8.65
N LYS A 62 -3.84 -4.35 -8.14
CA LYS A 62 -5.19 -4.84 -8.47
C LYS A 62 -6.31 -3.96 -7.90
N MET A 63 -6.03 -3.24 -6.81
CA MET A 63 -6.99 -2.35 -6.16
C MET A 63 -7.22 -1.01 -6.90
N ARG A 64 -6.41 -0.69 -7.91
CA ARG A 64 -6.55 0.53 -8.73
C ARG A 64 -7.84 0.44 -9.58
N LYS A 65 -8.52 1.57 -9.75
CA LYS A 65 -9.75 1.68 -10.56
C LYS A 65 -9.50 1.53 -12.05
#